data_AF-A0A924FLV3-F1
#
_entry.id   AF-A0A924FLV3-F1
#
_cell.length_a   1.000
_cell.length_b   1.000
_cell.length_c   1.000
_cell.angle_alpha   90.00
_cell.angle_beta   90.00
_cell.angle_gamma   90.00
#
_symmetry.space_group_name_H-M   'P 1'
#
loop_
_entity.id
_entity.type
_entity.pdbx_description
1 polymer ?
#
loop_
_entity_poly.entity_id
_entity_poly.type
_entity_poly.pdbx_seq_one_letter_code
_entity_poly.pdbx_strand_id
1 'polypeptide(L)' 'KYDEVNTFRIMLARRLDWSKAKDVEEGINMQTTVGTDLAAAYLKSKEVDPDVALRVLAHPHERRQYSFQ' A
#
# COMPACT_ATOMS: atom_id res chain seq x y z
N LYS A 1 -27.88 18.18 5.88
CA LYS A 1 -26.70 19.08 6.01
C LYS A 1 -25.46 18.33 6.56
N TYR A 2 -25.30 17.03 6.25
CA TYR A 2 -24.18 16.20 6.75
C TYR A 2 -23.40 15.45 5.63
N ASP A 3 -23.75 15.65 4.35
CA ASP A 3 -23.14 14.89 3.24
C ASP A 3 -21.76 15.40 2.80
N GLU A 4 -21.50 16.70 2.93
CA GLU A 4 -20.25 17.30 2.41
C GLU A 4 -19.02 16.89 3.23
N VAL A 5 -19.16 16.78 4.55
CA VAL A 5 -18.07 16.35 5.46
C VAL A 5 -17.71 14.89 5.19
N ASN A 6 -18.69 14.05 4.89
CA ASN A 6 -18.48 12.62 4.64
C ASN A 6 -17.81 12.40 3.27
N THR A 7 -18.26 13.15 2.26
CA THR A 7 -17.69 13.09 0.89
C THR A 7 -16.22 13.53 0.87
N PHE A 8 -15.87 14.58 1.61
CA PHE A 8 -14.48 15.04 1.73
C PHE A 8 -13.59 14.03 2.44
N ARG A 9 -14.10 13.37 3.50
CA ARG A 9 -13.39 12.28 4.20
C ARG A 9 -13.13 11.08 3.30
N ILE A 10 -14.11 10.66 2.50
CA ILE A 10 -13.96 9.54 1.57
C ILE A 10 -12.94 9.87 0.47
N MET A 11 -12.96 11.10 -0.06
CA MET A 11 -11.95 11.54 -1.04
C MET A 11 -10.54 11.63 -0.43
N LEU A 12 -10.42 12.12 0.80
CA LEU A 12 -9.15 12.13 1.53
C LEU A 12 -8.64 10.73 1.81
N ALA A 13 -9.49 9.83 2.29
CA ALA A 13 -9.16 8.43 2.52
C ALA A 13 -8.68 7.76 1.22
N ARG A 14 -9.42 7.91 0.11
CA ARG A 14 -8.97 7.43 -1.21
C ARG A 14 -7.61 8.00 -1.61
N ARG A 15 -7.36 9.30 -1.42
CA ARG A 15 -6.06 9.90 -1.77
C ARG A 15 -4.92 9.41 -0.88
N LEU A 16 -5.18 9.20 0.41
CA LEU A 16 -4.23 8.61 1.35
C LEU A 16 -3.91 7.16 0.97
N ASP A 17 -4.91 6.38 0.57
CA ASP A 17 -4.74 5.00 0.11
C ASP A 17 -3.88 4.94 -1.16
N TRP A 18 -3.99 5.92 -2.07
CA TRP A 18 -3.15 5.99 -3.26
C TRP A 18 -1.69 6.30 -2.95
N SER A 19 -1.44 7.19 -1.98
CA SER A 19 -0.07 7.46 -1.52
C SER A 19 0.56 6.19 -0.95
N LYS A 20 -0.18 5.50 -0.06
CA LYS A 20 0.30 4.24 0.52
C LYS A 20 0.46 3.14 -0.54
N ALA A 21 -0.43 3.06 -1.52
CA ALA A 21 -0.31 2.08 -2.61
C ALA A 21 0.99 2.28 -3.41
N LYS A 22 1.37 3.54 -3.69
CA LYS A 22 2.62 3.89 -4.37
C LYS A 22 3.84 3.49 -3.56
N ASP A 23 3.87 3.79 -2.26
CA ASP A 23 4.97 3.39 -1.37
C ASP A 23 5.14 1.86 -1.35
N VAL A 24 4.02 1.12 -1.35
CA VAL A 24 4.06 -0.34 -1.38
C VAL A 24 4.52 -0.86 -2.75
N GLU A 25 4.16 -0.23 -3.87
CA GLU A 25 4.71 -0.59 -5.20
C GLU A 25 6.22 -0.36 -5.27
N GLU A 26 6.70 0.74 -4.71
CA GLU A 26 8.13 1.05 -4.66
C GLU A 26 8.90 0.06 -3.79
N GLY A 27 8.35 -0.35 -2.64
CA GLY A 27 8.93 -1.41 -1.81
C GLY A 27 9.07 -2.74 -2.55
N ILE A 28 8.13 -3.10 -3.43
CA ILE A 28 8.24 -4.33 -4.23
C ILE A 28 9.27 -4.21 -5.34
N ASN A 29 9.36 -3.06 -6.00
CA ASN A 29 10.45 -2.83 -6.96
C ASN A 29 11.82 -2.84 -6.26
N MET A 30 11.89 -2.36 -5.02
CA MET A 30 13.10 -2.49 -4.20
C MET A 30 13.40 -3.96 -3.89
N GLN A 31 12.39 -4.80 -3.62
CA GLN A 31 12.60 -6.22 -3.34
C GLN A 31 13.34 -6.92 -4.48
N THR A 32 12.99 -6.64 -5.74
CA THR A 32 13.64 -7.25 -6.91
C THR A 32 15.04 -6.69 -7.17
N THR A 33 15.35 -5.48 -6.71
CA THR A 33 16.59 -4.77 -7.03
C THR A 33 17.64 -4.89 -5.92
N VAL A 34 17.22 -4.79 -4.66
CA VAL A 34 18.10 -4.72 -3.47
C VAL A 34 17.82 -5.80 -2.43
N GLY A 35 16.77 -6.61 -2.62
CA GLY A 35 16.41 -7.72 -1.74
C GLY A 35 15.31 -7.38 -0.74
N THR A 36 14.70 -8.44 -0.19
CA THR A 36 13.50 -8.37 0.67
C THR A 36 13.73 -7.61 1.97
N ASP A 37 14.92 -7.69 2.57
CA ASP A 37 15.20 -7.04 3.87
C ASP A 37 15.16 -5.52 3.78
N LEU A 38 15.75 -4.96 2.71
CA LEU A 38 15.74 -3.52 2.45
C LEU A 38 14.36 -3.03 2.02
N ALA A 39 13.62 -3.83 1.26
CA ALA A 39 12.23 -3.55 0.94
C ALA A 39 11.35 -3.49 2.20
N ALA A 40 11.51 -4.43 3.13
CA ALA A 40 10.79 -4.44 4.41
C ALA A 40 11.15 -3.23 5.27
N ALA A 41 12.44 -2.87 5.34
CA ALA A 41 12.89 -1.67 6.03
C ALA A 41 12.31 -0.38 5.43
N TYR A 42 12.23 -0.30 4.09
CA TYR A 42 11.60 0.82 3.39
C TYR A 42 10.11 0.94 3.75
N LEU A 43 9.35 -0.15 3.65
CA LEU A 43 7.92 -0.14 3.98
C LEU A 43 7.67 0.22 5.45
N LYS A 44 8.52 -0.27 6.35
CA LYS A 44 8.48 0.10 7.77
C LYS A 44 8.71 1.61 7.98
N SER A 45 9.63 2.22 7.23
CA SER A 45 9.89 3.66 7.30
C SER A 45 8.74 4.52 6.74
N LYS A 46 7.86 3.93 5.93
CA LYS A 46 6.66 4.56 5.36
C LYS A 46 5.40 4.31 6.18
N GLU A 47 5.54 3.79 7.41
CA GLU A 47 4.41 3.47 8.29
C GLU A 47 3.37 2.55 7.61
N VAL A 48 3.86 1.65 6.75
CA VAL A 48 3.06 0.55 6.23
C VAL A 48 2.97 -0.49 7.34
N ASP A 49 1.77 -0.98 7.58
CA ASP A 49 1.52 -2.03 8.56
C ASP A 49 2.43 -3.25 8.28
N PRO A 50 3.15 -3.79 9.28
CA PRO A 50 4.04 -4.92 9.10
C PRO A 50 3.37 -6.15 8.50
N ASP A 51 2.11 -6.43 8.85
CA ASP A 51 1.33 -7.56 8.32
C ASP A 51 0.98 -7.34 6.85
N VAL A 52 0.68 -6.09 6.49
CA VAL A 52 0.50 -5.70 5.09
C VAL A 52 1.83 -5.90 4.37
N ALA A 53 2.92 -5.28 4.82
CA ALA A 53 4.25 -5.36 4.23
C ALA A 53 4.69 -6.82 3.99
N LEU A 54 4.55 -7.69 4.99
CA LEU A 54 4.80 -9.12 4.88
C LEU A 54 3.97 -9.78 3.79
N ARG A 55 2.66 -9.51 3.76
CA ARG A 55 1.75 -10.09 2.76
C ARG A 55 2.15 -9.68 1.35
N VAL A 56 2.49 -8.40 1.15
CA VAL A 56 2.84 -7.89 -0.18
C VAL A 56 4.22 -8.30 -0.66
N LEU A 57 5.19 -8.43 0.24
CA LEU A 57 6.54 -8.90 -0.08
C LEU A 57 6.59 -10.42 -0.25
N ALA A 58 5.74 -11.17 0.45
CA ALA A 58 5.64 -12.63 0.31
C ALA A 58 4.86 -13.04 -0.95
N HIS A 59 3.83 -12.27 -1.32
CA HIS A 59 2.97 -12.56 -2.47
C HIS A 59 2.83 -11.34 -3.39
N PRO A 60 3.93 -10.84 -4.00
CA PRO A 60 3.91 -9.64 -4.84
C PRO A 60 2.94 -9.75 -6.03
N HIS A 61 2.68 -10.96 -6.52
CA HIS A 61 1.81 -11.25 -7.66
C HIS A 61 0.31 -11.23 -7.33
N GLU A 62 -0.09 -11.34 -6.06
CA GLU A 62 -1.51 -11.41 -5.64
C GLU A 62 -2.16 -10.04 -5.46
N ARG A 63 -1.39 -8.95 -5.61
CA ARG A 63 -1.83 -7.56 -5.35
C ARG A 63 -2.99 -7.05 -6.20
N ARG A 64 -3.30 -7.69 -7.33
CA ARG A 64 -4.35 -7.24 -8.26
C ARG A 64 -5.37 -8.32 -8.56
N GLN A 65 -5.81 -9.09 -7.57
CA GLN A 65 -7.14 -9.67 -7.67
C GLN A 65 -8.18 -8.69 -7.13
N TYR A 66 -8.40 -7.61 -7.89
CA TYR A 66 -9.76 -7.08 -7.98
C TYR A 66 -10.54 -8.14 -8.76
N SER A 67 -11.05 -9.15 -8.06
CA SER A 67 -12.10 -9.98 -8.64
C SER A 67 -13.30 -9.06 -8.84
N PHE A 68 -13.47 -8.53 -10.05
CA PHE A 68 -14.78 -8.14 -10.52
C PHE A 68 -15.61 -9.43 -10.49
N GLN A 69 -16.45 -9.57 -9.48
CA GLN A 69 -17.55 -10.52 -9.46
C GLN A 69 -18.84 -9.73 -9.18
#